data_AF-A0A7Y3EU18-F1
#
_entry.id   AF-A0A7Y3EU18-F1
#
_cell.length_a   1.000
_cell.length_b   1.000
_cell.length_c   1.000
_cell.angle_alpha   90.00
_cell.angle_beta   90.00
_cell.angle_gamma   90.00
#
_symmetry.space_group_name_H-M   'P 1'
#
loop_
_entity.id
_entity.type
_entity.pdbx_description
1 polymer ?
#
loop_
_entity_poly.entity_id
_entity_poly.type
_entity_poly.pdbx_seq_one_letter_code
_entity_poly.pdbx_strand_id
1 'polypeptide(L)'
;MGDRWGTQWQGSAQGWVGATREDAVWRPVVSTTQELSRWVVDTYLGVVTAEVAIEAHGGDLHHLGSTLAEGRAVGHRGLIEEAVERGAHAVIGVSMNYTPLGDRLLITLTGTAVTLRDRT
;
A
#
# COMPACT_ATOMS: atom_id res chain seq x y z
N MET A 1 19.75 -3.02 -11.28
CA MET A 1 18.61 -2.59 -10.45
C MET A 1 18.11 -1.24 -10.97
N GLY A 2 17.53 -1.20 -12.18
CA GLY A 2 17.22 0.07 -12.88
C GLY A 2 16.35 -0.07 -14.15
N ASP A 3 16.43 -1.19 -14.87
CA ASP A 3 15.72 -1.31 -16.16
C ASP A 3 14.19 -1.46 -16.05
N ARG A 4 13.64 -1.90 -14.91
CA ARG A 4 12.18 -2.10 -14.75
C ARG A 4 11.39 -0.85 -14.39
N TRP A 5 12.05 0.23 -13.98
CA TRP A 5 11.37 1.42 -13.42
C TRP A 5 11.59 2.71 -14.23
N GLY A 6 12.46 2.69 -15.24
CA GLY A 6 12.79 3.88 -16.06
C GLY A 6 13.29 5.05 -15.20
N THR A 7 13.21 6.28 -15.74
CA THR A 7 13.51 7.53 -15.02
C THR A 7 12.30 8.08 -14.25
N GLN A 8 11.16 7.39 -14.27
CA GLN A 8 9.88 7.87 -13.71
C GLN A 8 9.91 8.05 -12.19
N TRP A 9 10.81 7.36 -11.48
CA TRP A 9 10.99 7.53 -10.04
C TRP A 9 11.55 8.90 -9.64
N GLN A 10 12.24 9.61 -10.55
CA GLN A 10 12.86 10.91 -10.28
C GLN A 10 11.83 12.04 -10.18
N GLY A 11 10.69 11.92 -10.87
CA GLY A 11 9.56 12.85 -10.77
C GLY A 11 8.48 12.43 -9.76
N SER A 12 8.54 11.18 -9.30
CA SER A 12 7.53 10.60 -8.40
C SER A 12 7.91 10.87 -6.95
N ALA A 13 7.68 12.11 -6.48
CA ALA A 13 7.47 12.31 -5.06
C ALA A 13 6.16 11.58 -4.72
N GLN A 14 6.23 10.54 -3.88
CA GLN A 14 5.06 9.79 -3.42
C GLN A 14 3.89 10.77 -3.16
N GLY A 15 2.75 10.59 -3.85
CA GLY A 15 1.69 11.59 -3.93
C GLY A 15 1.33 11.95 -5.36
N TRP A 16 2.27 12.43 -6.18
CA TRP A 16 2.01 12.75 -7.59
C TRP A 16 2.98 11.98 -8.51
N VAL A 17 2.44 11.16 -9.41
CA VAL A 17 3.22 10.33 -10.33
C VAL A 17 2.95 10.80 -11.76
N GLY A 18 3.96 11.39 -12.39
CA GLY A 18 3.92 11.87 -13.78
C GLY A 18 5.27 12.44 -14.21
N ALA A 19 5.57 12.37 -15.52
CA ALA A 19 6.78 12.99 -16.07
C ALA A 19 6.65 14.52 -16.16
N THR A 20 5.41 15.01 -16.30
CA THR A 20 5.04 16.41 -16.35
C THR A 20 3.94 16.69 -15.31
N ARG A 21 3.70 17.97 -15.00
CA ARG A 21 2.60 18.37 -14.12
C ARG A 21 1.22 18.12 -14.74
N GLU A 22 1.15 18.10 -16.07
CA GLU A 22 -0.07 17.88 -16.84
C GLU A 22 -0.49 16.40 -16.85
N ASP A 23 0.48 15.48 -16.71
CA ASP A 23 0.26 14.03 -16.65
C ASP A 23 0.33 13.44 -15.23
N ALA A 24 0.36 14.30 -14.21
CA ALA A 24 0.53 13.85 -12.83
C ALA A 24 -0.75 13.20 -12.31
N VAL A 25 -0.66 11.92 -11.94
CA VAL A 25 -1.76 11.19 -11.29
C VAL A 25 -1.51 11.13 -9.80
N TRP A 26 -2.53 11.49 -9.01
CA TRP A 26 -2.46 11.33 -7.56
C TRP A 26 -2.38 9.84 -7.19
N ARG A 27 -1.36 9.46 -6.41
CA ARG A 27 -1.23 8.13 -5.81
C ARG A 27 -0.99 8.27 -4.32
N PRO A 28 -1.86 7.68 -3.47
CA PRO A 28 -1.66 7.71 -2.03
C PRO A 28 -0.29 7.18 -1.64
N VAL A 29 0.36 7.83 -0.69
CA VAL A 29 1.60 7.35 -0.11
C VAL A 29 1.30 6.18 0.82
N VAL A 30 1.94 5.03 0.65
CA VAL A 30 1.76 3.87 1.54
C VAL A 30 3.11 3.56 2.17
N SER A 31 3.17 3.61 3.50
CA SER A 31 4.41 3.39 4.24
C SER A 31 4.21 2.58 5.51
N THR A 32 5.19 1.76 5.84
CA THR A 32 5.29 1.08 7.14
C THR A 32 5.78 2.03 8.24
N THR A 33 6.33 3.20 7.88
CA THR A 33 6.74 4.24 8.84
C THR A 33 5.54 5.07 9.29
N GLN A 34 5.65 5.66 10.50
CA GLN A 34 4.64 6.58 11.03
C GLN A 34 4.83 8.02 10.53
N GLU A 35 6.03 8.34 10.05
CA GLU A 35 6.37 9.68 9.57
C GLU A 35 6.83 9.63 8.12
N LEU A 36 6.58 10.72 7.40
CA LEU A 36 7.08 10.96 6.06
C LEU A 36 8.00 12.19 6.09
N SER A 37 9.13 12.14 5.38
CA SER A 37 10.19 13.15 5.51
C SER A 37 9.78 14.55 5.04
N ARG A 38 9.04 14.63 3.93
CA ARG A 38 8.65 15.90 3.28
C ARG A 38 7.28 16.43 3.73
N TRP A 39 6.44 15.57 4.29
CA TRP A 39 5.07 15.92 4.66
C TRP A 39 4.89 15.87 6.17
N VAL A 40 3.85 16.53 6.65
CA VAL A 40 3.32 16.32 8.00
C VAL A 40 1.87 15.85 7.89
N VAL A 41 1.46 15.01 8.83
CA VAL A 41 0.06 14.62 8.96
C VAL A 41 -0.74 15.88 9.30
N ASP A 42 -1.76 16.13 8.49
CA ASP A 42 -2.71 17.21 8.71
C ASP A 42 -3.92 16.71 9.51
N THR A 43 -4.58 15.66 9.02
CA THR A 43 -5.75 15.04 9.67
C THR A 43 -5.62 13.52 9.66
N TYR A 44 -6.00 12.89 10.78
CA TYR A 44 -6.16 11.43 10.87
C TYR A 44 -7.60 11.04 10.50
N LEU A 45 -7.73 10.17 9.49
CA LEU A 45 -9.01 9.67 8.96
C LEU A 45 -9.38 8.28 9.53
N GLY A 46 -8.65 7.86 10.57
CA GLY A 46 -8.83 6.61 11.27
C GLY A 46 -8.08 5.42 10.66
N VAL A 47 -8.29 4.27 11.29
CA VAL A 47 -7.70 2.99 10.85
C VAL A 47 -8.40 2.50 9.59
N VAL A 48 -7.62 1.92 8.69
CA VAL A 48 -8.06 1.19 7.50
C VAL A 48 -7.51 -0.24 7.53
N THR A 49 -8.24 -1.18 6.97
CA THR A 49 -7.90 -2.60 7.00
C THR A 49 -8.21 -3.28 5.67
N ALA A 50 -7.48 -4.34 5.36
CA ALA A 50 -7.81 -5.19 4.23
C ALA A 50 -7.43 -6.64 4.51
N GLU A 51 -8.37 -7.54 4.22
CA GLU A 51 -8.21 -8.97 4.42
C GLU A 51 -8.29 -9.72 3.09
N VAL A 52 -7.33 -10.62 2.87
CA VAL A 52 -7.31 -11.51 1.71
C VAL A 52 -7.06 -12.93 2.15
N ALA A 53 -8.00 -13.83 1.85
CA ALA A 53 -7.78 -15.26 2.04
C ALA A 53 -7.21 -15.85 0.75
N ILE A 54 -6.06 -16.52 0.86
CA ILE A 54 -5.49 -17.32 -0.22
C ILE A 54 -5.52 -18.80 0.14
N GLU A 55 -5.65 -19.66 -0.85
CA GLU A 55 -5.54 -21.10 -0.64
C GLU A 55 -4.08 -21.45 -0.37
N ALA A 56 -3.83 -22.21 0.70
CA ALA A 56 -2.52 -22.75 1.04
C ALA A 56 -2.50 -24.21 0.58
N HIS A 57 -2.23 -24.44 -0.71
CA HIS A 57 -2.09 -25.79 -1.23
C HIS A 57 -0.96 -26.49 -0.45
N GLY A 58 -1.32 -27.50 0.36
CA GLY A 58 -0.48 -28.09 1.41
C GLY A 58 0.74 -28.90 0.93
N GLY A 59 1.38 -28.55 -0.17
CA GLY A 59 2.57 -29.26 -0.65
C GLY A 59 3.26 -28.67 -1.87
N ASP A 60 2.58 -27.83 -2.68
CA ASP A 60 3.21 -27.21 -3.85
C ASP A 60 3.78 -25.83 -3.52
N LEU A 61 5.04 -25.85 -3.07
CA LEU A 61 5.80 -24.63 -2.77
C LEU A 61 6.23 -23.88 -4.03
N HIS A 62 6.12 -24.47 -5.22
CA HIS A 62 6.58 -23.87 -6.47
C HIS A 62 5.80 -22.59 -6.80
N HIS A 63 4.51 -22.57 -6.45
CA HIS A 63 3.60 -21.44 -6.69
C HIS A 63 3.34 -20.57 -5.46
N LEU A 64 3.78 -20.99 -4.27
CA LEU A 64 3.53 -20.27 -3.02
C LEU A 64 3.98 -18.81 -3.08
N GLY A 65 5.15 -18.55 -3.65
CA GLY A 65 5.69 -17.20 -3.80
C GLY A 65 4.80 -16.29 -4.64
N SER A 66 4.29 -16.77 -5.78
CA SER A 66 3.38 -16.02 -6.66
C SER A 66 2.01 -15.81 -6.01
N THR A 67 1.44 -16.85 -5.37
CA THR A 67 0.14 -16.74 -4.69
C THR A 67 0.18 -15.74 -3.54
N LEU A 68 1.25 -15.75 -2.73
CA LEU A 68 1.46 -14.75 -1.67
C LEU A 68 1.62 -13.34 -2.25
N ALA A 69 2.34 -13.20 -3.37
CA ALA A 69 2.53 -11.90 -4.01
C ALA A 69 1.21 -11.32 -4.55
N GLU A 70 0.38 -12.16 -5.18
CA GLU A 70 -0.96 -11.78 -5.64
C GLU A 70 -1.86 -11.40 -4.46
N GLY A 71 -1.88 -12.23 -3.41
CA GLY A 71 -2.65 -11.93 -2.19
C GLY A 71 -2.26 -10.60 -1.55
N ARG A 72 -0.97 -10.31 -1.43
CA ARG A 72 -0.47 -8.99 -0.97
C ARG A 72 -0.92 -7.86 -1.89
N ALA A 73 -0.85 -8.03 -3.20
CA ALA A 73 -1.24 -6.99 -4.15
C ALA A 73 -2.74 -6.68 -4.04
N VAL A 74 -3.58 -7.69 -3.90
CA VAL A 74 -5.02 -7.53 -3.65
C VAL A 74 -5.25 -6.81 -2.32
N GLY A 75 -4.57 -7.21 -1.26
CA GLY A 75 -4.73 -6.61 0.07
C GLY A 75 -4.28 -5.15 0.11
N HIS A 76 -3.14 -4.81 -0.51
CA HIS A 76 -2.72 -3.43 -0.64
C HIS A 76 -3.72 -2.58 -1.42
N ARG A 77 -4.27 -3.11 -2.52
CA ARG A 77 -5.29 -2.39 -3.29
C ARG A 77 -6.53 -2.10 -2.45
N GLY A 78 -7.08 -3.08 -1.75
CA GLY A 78 -8.25 -2.87 -0.89
C GLY A 78 -7.99 -1.83 0.22
N LEU A 79 -6.82 -1.90 0.86
CA LEU A 79 -6.39 -0.94 1.89
C LEU A 79 -6.31 0.49 1.34
N ILE A 80 -5.81 0.64 0.11
CA ILE A 80 -5.68 1.94 -0.58
C ILE A 80 -7.06 2.45 -1.02
N GLU A 81 -7.89 1.59 -1.60
CA GLU A 81 -9.25 1.96 -2.04
C GLU A 81 -10.07 2.50 -0.87
N GLU A 82 -10.08 1.80 0.27
CA GLU A 82 -10.75 2.26 1.48
C GLU A 82 -10.21 3.63 1.97
N ALA A 83 -8.89 3.82 1.95
CA ALA A 83 -8.29 5.09 2.35
C ALA A 83 -8.65 6.22 1.38
N VAL A 84 -8.66 5.97 0.08
CA VAL A 84 -9.00 6.95 -0.96
C VAL A 84 -10.47 7.36 -0.87
N GLU A 85 -11.38 6.42 -0.63
CA GLU A 85 -12.81 6.72 -0.41
C GLU A 85 -13.02 7.69 0.76
N ARG A 86 -12.13 7.67 1.76
CA ARG A 86 -12.13 8.59 2.91
C ARG A 86 -11.42 9.92 2.62
N GLY A 87 -10.88 10.13 1.41
CA GLY A 87 -10.12 11.33 1.03
C GLY A 87 -8.67 11.32 1.50
N ALA A 88 -8.09 10.16 1.81
CA ALA A 88 -6.72 10.07 2.31
C ALA A 88 -5.67 10.46 1.26
N HIS A 89 -4.64 11.15 1.73
CA HIS A 89 -3.42 11.39 0.97
C HIS A 89 -2.40 10.26 1.17
N ALA A 90 -2.44 9.59 2.32
CA ALA A 90 -1.53 8.51 2.65
C ALA A 90 -2.15 7.48 3.59
N VAL A 91 -1.54 6.29 3.60
CA VAL A 91 -1.69 5.28 4.65
C VAL A 91 -0.32 5.06 5.28
N ILE A 92 -0.19 5.44 6.55
CA ILE A 92 1.05 5.31 7.32
C ILE A 92 0.93 4.22 8.37
N GLY A 93 2.07 3.78 8.91
CA GLY A 93 2.11 2.73 9.93
C GLY A 93 1.55 1.40 9.43
N VAL A 94 1.71 1.12 8.14
CA VAL A 94 1.17 -0.11 7.53
C VAL A 94 1.83 -1.34 8.14
N SER A 95 1.01 -2.29 8.56
CA SER A 95 1.43 -3.60 9.03
C SER A 95 0.74 -4.70 8.23
N MET A 96 1.35 -5.88 8.18
CA MET A 96 0.82 -7.05 7.49
C MET A 96 1.07 -8.30 8.31
N ASN A 97 0.02 -9.06 8.55
CA ASN A 97 0.06 -10.32 9.29
C ASN A 97 -0.46 -11.47 8.43
N TYR A 98 0.11 -12.65 8.63
CA TYR A 98 -0.33 -13.89 7.98
C TYR A 98 -0.85 -14.84 9.05
N THR A 99 -2.13 -15.22 8.94
CA THR A 99 -2.82 -16.08 9.89
C THR A 99 -3.27 -17.36 9.18
N PRO A 100 -2.73 -18.53 9.53
CA PRO A 100 -3.24 -19.81 9.03
C PRO A 100 -4.69 -20.03 9.48
N LEU A 101 -5.57 -20.40 8.55
CA LEU A 101 -6.97 -20.71 8.78
C LEU A 101 -7.34 -21.99 8.02
N GLY A 102 -7.13 -23.15 8.65
CA GLY A 102 -7.35 -24.45 8.00
C GLY A 102 -6.43 -24.64 6.80
N ASP A 103 -7.02 -24.81 5.62
CA ASP A 103 -6.35 -24.94 4.31
C ASP A 103 -6.08 -23.60 3.62
N ARG A 104 -6.29 -22.49 4.33
CA ARG A 104 -6.10 -21.13 3.82
C ARG A 104 -5.08 -20.36 4.65
N LEU A 105 -4.53 -19.32 4.04
CA LEU A 105 -3.76 -18.29 4.71
C LEU A 105 -4.52 -16.96 4.59
N LEU A 106 -4.86 -16.35 5.72
CA LEU A 106 -5.42 -15.01 5.77
C LEU A 106 -4.28 -14.00 5.84
N ILE A 107 -4.24 -13.07 4.89
CA ILE A 107 -3.36 -11.92 4.89
C ILE A 107 -4.19 -10.73 5.39
N THR A 108 -3.80 -10.16 6.52
CA THR A 108 -4.45 -8.97 7.09
C THR A 108 -3.49 -7.80 7.01
N LEU A 109 -3.89 -6.73 6.34
CA LEU A 109 -3.19 -5.46 6.32
C LEU A 109 -3.93 -4.47 7.19
N THR A 110 -3.19 -3.63 7.91
CA THR A 110 -3.74 -2.52 8.66
C THR A 110 -2.87 -1.28 8.48
N GLY A 111 -3.46 -0.10 8.62
CA GLY A 111 -2.72 1.16 8.61
C GLY A 111 -3.60 2.31 9.08
N THR A 112 -3.06 3.52 9.07
CA THR A 112 -3.82 4.73 9.40
C THR A 112 -3.92 5.63 8.18
N ALA A 113 -5.15 5.88 7.73
CA ALA A 113 -5.44 6.82 6.66
C ALA A 113 -5.27 8.26 7.17
N VAL A 114 -4.55 9.08 6.42
CA VAL A 114 -4.25 10.46 6.80
C VAL A 114 -4.32 11.40 5.60
N THR A 115 -4.67 12.66 5.86
CA THR A 115 -4.33 13.76 4.95
C THR A 115 -2.94 14.29 5.29
N LEU A 116 -2.29 14.84 4.28
CA LEU A 116 -0.95 15.42 4.36
C LEU A 116 -0.99 16.89 3.98
N ARG A 117 -0.12 17.68 4.61
CA ARG A 117 0.27 19.02 4.15
C ARG A 117 1.79 19.12 4.04
N ASP A 118 2.27 20.08 3.26
CA ASP A 118 3.71 20.36 3.19
C ASP A 118 4.22 20.84 4.57
N ARG A 119 5.48 20.54 4.87
CA ARG A 119 6.14 20.95 6.11
C ARG A 119 6.62 22.40 6.05
N THR A 120 6.68 23.00 4.86
CA THR A 120 7.04 24.41 4.62
C THR A 120 6.12 25.40 5.31
#